data_AF-C5APB8-F1
#
_entry.id   AF-C5APB8-F1
#
_cell.length_a   1.000
_cell.length_b   1.000
_cell.length_c   1.000
_cell.angle_alpha   90.00
_cell.angle_beta   90.00
_cell.angle_gamma   90.00
#
_symmetry.space_group_name_H-M   'P 1'
#
loop_
_entity.id
_entity.type
_entity.pdbx_description
1 polymer ?
#
loop_
_entity_poly.entity_id
_entity_poly.type
_entity_poly.pdbx_seq_one_letter_code
_entity_poly.pdbx_strand_id
1 'polypeptide(L)'
;MRARLRTKAGALWLRGLVVWLLLLGLLTASLLAAYHLKAPWAPAVNFGLAATQAALVALLFMRLNRADHLVRLTAACGLFWLAILFALTLTDTLSRLANT
;
A
#
# COMPACT_ATOMS: atom_id res chain seq x y z
N MET A 1 19.69 -27.61 -22.84
CA MET A 1 18.50 -27.38 -21.98
C MET A 1 18.75 -26.48 -20.76
N ARG A 2 19.92 -26.57 -20.07
CA ARG A 2 20.25 -25.77 -18.86
C ARG A 2 20.37 -24.24 -19.06
N ALA A 3 20.77 -23.77 -20.24
CA ALA A 3 20.95 -22.34 -20.52
C ALA A 3 19.63 -21.51 -20.49
N ARG A 4 18.49 -22.11 -20.85
CA ARG A 4 17.18 -21.43 -20.85
C ARG A 4 16.58 -21.26 -19.45
N LEU A 5 17.01 -22.08 -18.47
CA LEU A 5 16.55 -21.98 -17.08
C LEU A 5 17.22 -20.81 -16.36
N ARG A 6 18.50 -20.52 -16.67
CA ARG A 6 19.28 -19.44 -16.04
C ARG A 6 18.80 -18.04 -16.42
N THR A 7 18.36 -17.85 -17.67
CA THR A 7 17.78 -16.57 -18.13
C THR A 7 16.39 -16.30 -17.57
N LYS A 8 15.54 -17.33 -17.43
CA LYS A 8 14.23 -17.17 -16.77
C LYS A 8 14.36 -16.86 -15.27
N ALA A 9 15.31 -17.49 -14.59
CA ALA A 9 15.60 -17.20 -13.18
C ALA A 9 16.08 -15.75 -12.98
N GLY A 10 17.02 -15.28 -13.82
CA GLY A 10 17.49 -13.89 -13.78
C GLY A 10 16.37 -12.86 -13.99
N ALA A 11 15.45 -13.12 -14.93
CA ALA A 11 14.32 -12.23 -15.18
C ALA A 11 13.30 -12.20 -14.03
N LEU A 12 13.06 -13.32 -13.33
CA LEU A 12 12.22 -13.33 -12.13
C LEU A 12 12.84 -12.51 -11.00
N TRP A 13 14.14 -12.66 -10.81
CA TRP A 13 14.89 -11.95 -9.77
C TRP A 13 14.93 -10.44 -10.03
N LEU A 14 15.16 -10.03 -11.28
CA LEU A 14 15.15 -8.63 -11.69
C LEU A 14 13.76 -7.98 -11.45
N ARG A 15 12.68 -8.71 -11.76
CA ARG A 15 11.31 -8.24 -11.49
C ARG A 15 11.07 -8.04 -10.00
N GLY A 16 11.48 -8.99 -9.16
CA GLY A 16 11.39 -8.86 -7.70
C GLY A 16 12.17 -7.65 -7.19
N LEU A 17 13.39 -7.45 -7.70
CA LEU A 17 14.25 -6.33 -7.34
C LEU A 17 13.64 -4.97 -7.71
N VAL A 18 13.03 -4.86 -8.90
CA VAL A 18 12.35 -3.63 -9.34
C VAL A 18 11.18 -3.29 -8.42
N VAL A 19 10.34 -4.28 -8.09
CA VAL A 19 9.21 -4.05 -7.18
C VAL A 19 9.70 -3.67 -5.78
N TRP A 20 10.77 -4.31 -5.31
CA TRP A 20 11.38 -3.99 -4.02
C TRP A 20 11.93 -2.55 -3.99
N LEU A 21 12.66 -2.12 -5.03
CA LEU A 21 13.13 -0.74 -5.16
C LEU A 21 11.97 0.25 -5.25
N LEU A 22 10.89 -0.09 -5.95
CA LEU A 22 9.70 0.75 -6.03
C LEU A 22 9.05 0.96 -4.65
N LEU A 23 8.96 -0.12 -3.85
CA LEU A 23 8.44 -0.05 -2.47
C LEU A 23 9.37 0.76 -1.55
N LEU A 24 10.69 0.66 -1.69
CA LEU A 24 11.63 1.50 -0.98
C LEU A 24 11.54 2.97 -1.39
N GLY A 25 11.33 3.25 -2.68
CA GLY A 25 11.08 4.60 -3.18
C GLY A 25 9.81 5.21 -2.56
N LEU A 26 8.72 4.44 -2.50
CA LEU A 26 7.50 4.87 -1.82
C LEU A 26 7.69 5.07 -0.31
N LEU A 27 8.46 4.18 0.34
CA LEU A 27 8.76 4.30 1.77
C LEU A 27 9.56 5.57 2.08
N THR A 28 10.61 5.84 1.28
CA THR A 28 11.42 7.05 1.43
C THR A 28 10.60 8.31 1.15
N ALA A 29 9.71 8.29 0.14
CA ALA A 29 8.77 9.36 -0.11
C ALA A 29 7.82 9.59 1.07
N SER A 30 7.31 8.52 1.69
CA SER A 30 6.46 8.59 2.89
C SER A 30 7.19 9.20 4.08
N LEU A 31 8.46 8.82 4.27
CA LEU A 31 9.31 9.40 5.31
C LEU A 31 9.54 10.90 5.10
N LEU A 32 9.91 11.28 3.88
CA LEU A 32 10.12 12.67 3.51
C LEU A 32 8.84 13.50 3.67
N ALA A 33 7.70 12.96 3.25
CA ALA A 33 6.40 13.61 3.42
C ALA A 33 6.09 13.82 4.90
N ALA A 34 6.33 12.82 5.77
CA ALA A 34 6.09 12.93 7.19
C ALA A 34 6.94 14.02 7.88
N TYR A 35 8.21 14.19 7.48
CA TYR A 35 9.10 15.17 8.12
C TYR A 35 9.06 16.57 7.50
N HIS A 36 8.84 16.68 6.19
CA HIS A 36 8.93 17.96 5.48
C HIS A 36 7.56 18.57 5.15
N LEU A 37 6.49 17.78 5.04
CA LEU A 37 5.17 18.29 4.66
C LEU A 37 4.40 18.74 5.90
N LYS A 38 4.47 20.04 6.20
CA LYS A 38 3.72 20.68 7.30
C LYS A 38 2.34 21.20 6.89
N ALA A 39 1.87 20.83 5.70
CA ALA A 39 0.63 21.35 5.16
C ALA A 39 -0.60 20.68 5.81
N PRO A 40 -1.77 21.36 5.89
CA PRO A 40 -3.00 20.77 6.45
C PRO A 40 -3.47 19.48 5.75
N TRP A 41 -3.13 19.33 4.47
CA TRP A 41 -3.47 18.16 3.65
C TRP A 41 -2.40 17.05 3.70
N ALA A 42 -1.31 17.23 4.47
CA ALA A 42 -0.26 16.22 4.61
C ALA A 42 -0.75 14.84 5.09
N PRO A 43 -1.73 14.72 6.01
CA PRO A 43 -2.28 13.42 6.38
C PRO A 43 -2.88 12.67 5.18
N ALA A 44 -3.58 13.37 4.29
CA ALA A 44 -4.17 12.76 3.10
C ALA A 44 -3.11 12.18 2.16
N VAL A 45 -1.96 12.86 2.00
CA VAL A 45 -0.82 12.36 1.22
C VAL A 45 -0.23 11.12 1.85
N ASN A 46 0.02 11.16 3.15
CA ASN A 46 0.62 10.04 3.88
C ASN A 46 -0.28 8.80 3.79
N PHE A 47 -1.61 8.97 3.92
CA PHE A 47 -2.55 7.88 3.70
C PHE A 47 -2.57 7.39 2.24
N GLY A 48 -2.46 8.29 1.26
CA GLY A 48 -2.37 7.91 -0.16
C GLY A 48 -1.11 7.08 -0.48
N LEU A 49 0.04 7.46 0.10
CA LEU A 49 1.29 6.70 -0.02
C LEU A 49 1.17 5.32 0.64
N ALA A 50 0.64 5.26 1.87
CA ALA A 50 0.43 4.00 2.58
C ALA A 50 -0.53 3.07 1.83
N ALA A 51 -1.64 3.61 1.30
CA ALA A 51 -2.60 2.85 0.50
C ALA A 51 -1.96 2.31 -0.80
N THR A 52 -1.11 3.10 -1.45
CA THR A 52 -0.39 2.68 -2.66
C THR A 52 0.60 1.54 -2.36
N GLN A 53 1.34 1.63 -1.26
CA GLN A 53 2.24 0.55 -0.82
C GLN A 53 1.45 -0.74 -0.52
N ALA A 54 0.34 -0.64 0.20
CA ALA A 54 -0.53 -1.78 0.50
C ALA A 54 -1.10 -2.42 -0.77
N ALA A 55 -1.57 -1.61 -1.73
CA ALA A 55 -2.11 -2.10 -3.00
C ALA A 55 -1.04 -2.83 -3.84
N LEU A 56 0.18 -2.29 -3.92
CA LEU A 56 1.29 -2.96 -4.59
C LEU A 56 1.60 -4.32 -3.95
N VAL A 57 1.64 -4.38 -2.62
CA VAL A 57 1.86 -5.64 -1.89
C VAL A 57 0.73 -6.65 -2.18
N ALA A 58 -0.52 -6.20 -2.09
CA ALA A 58 -1.70 -7.05 -2.33
C ALA A 58 -1.75 -7.60 -3.75
N LEU A 59 -1.41 -6.78 -4.76
CA LEU A 59 -1.49 -7.18 -6.16
C LEU A 59 -0.27 -8.00 -6.61
N LEU A 60 0.94 -7.62 -6.20
CA LEU A 60 2.19 -8.22 -6.70
C LEU A 60 2.65 -9.41 -5.87
N PHE A 61 2.56 -9.33 -4.54
CA PHE A 61 3.07 -10.37 -3.64
C PHE A 61 1.98 -11.33 -3.19
N MET A 62 0.83 -10.81 -2.76
CA MET A 62 -0.31 -11.66 -2.38
C MET A 62 -1.05 -12.22 -3.59
N ARG A 63 -0.77 -11.71 -4.80
CA ARG A 63 -1.41 -12.11 -6.07
C ARG A 63 -2.94 -12.15 -5.95
N LEU A 64 -3.52 -11.20 -5.23
CA LEU A 64 -4.94 -11.19 -4.89
C LEU A 64 -5.85 -11.22 -6.13
N ASN A 65 -5.39 -10.70 -7.27
CA ASN A 65 -6.08 -10.77 -8.56
C ASN A 65 -6.26 -12.21 -9.09
N ARG A 66 -5.41 -13.17 -8.69
CA ARG A 66 -5.51 -14.59 -9.08
C ARG A 66 -5.97 -15.49 -7.94
N ALA A 67 -6.32 -14.91 -6.80
CA ALA A 67 -6.86 -15.66 -5.69
C ALA A 67 -8.33 -16.02 -5.94
N ASP A 68 -8.81 -17.07 -5.27
CA ASP A 68 -10.21 -17.49 -5.33
C ASP A 68 -11.18 -16.37 -4.90
N HIS A 69 -12.42 -16.45 -5.39
CA HIS A 69 -13.44 -15.44 -5.11
C HIS A 69 -13.71 -15.24 -3.62
N LEU A 70 -13.62 -16.30 -2.80
CA LEU A 70 -13.74 -16.22 -1.34
C LEU A 70 -12.65 -15.36 -0.72
N VAL A 71 -11.40 -15.48 -1.17
CA VAL A 71 -10.27 -14.68 -0.66
C VAL A 71 -10.40 -13.21 -1.06
N ARG A 72 -10.89 -12.95 -2.27
CA ARG A 72 -11.16 -11.58 -2.73
C ARG A 72 -12.30 -10.94 -1.94
N LEU A 73 -13.35 -11.71 -1.62
CA LEU A 73 -14.47 -11.23 -0.82
C LEU A 73 -14.04 -10.91 0.61
N THR A 74 -13.26 -11.79 1.26
CA THR A 74 -12.75 -11.53 2.61
C THR A 74 -11.81 -10.31 2.66
N ALA A 75 -10.94 -10.15 1.66
CA ALA A 75 -10.12 -8.96 1.54
C ALA A 75 -10.96 -7.68 1.37
N ALA A 76 -12.02 -7.72 0.56
CA ALA A 76 -12.96 -6.61 0.41
C ALA A 76 -13.72 -6.30 1.70
N CYS A 77 -14.17 -7.32 2.44
CA CYS A 77 -14.78 -7.15 3.76
C CYS A 77 -13.81 -6.50 4.75
N GLY A 78 -12.54 -6.90 4.74
CA GLY A 78 -11.50 -6.28 5.58
C GLY A 78 -11.28 -4.80 5.22
N LEU A 79 -11.21 -4.47 3.92
CA LEU A 79 -11.09 -3.08 3.47
C LEU A 79 -12.33 -2.24 3.82
N PHE A 80 -13.53 -2.83 3.68
CA PHE A 80 -14.78 -2.18 4.06
C PHE A 80 -14.81 -1.89 5.56
N TRP A 81 -14.40 -2.85 6.39
CA TRP A 81 -14.29 -2.65 7.83
C TRP A 81 -13.27 -1.57 8.21
N LEU A 82 -12.09 -1.59 7.59
CA LEU A 82 -11.08 -0.54 7.76
C LEU A 82 -11.62 0.85 7.40
N ALA A 83 -12.39 0.97 6.32
CA ALA A 83 -12.99 2.23 5.91
C ALA A 83 -13.94 2.80 6.98
N ILE A 84 -14.73 1.94 7.63
CA ILE A 84 -15.59 2.34 8.76
C ILE A 84 -14.73 2.85 9.92
N LEU A 85 -13.68 2.13 10.31
CA LEU A 85 -12.79 2.54 11.40
C LEU A 85 -12.09 3.87 11.10
N PHE A 86 -11.65 4.08 9.86
CA PHE A 86 -11.09 5.36 9.42
C PHE A 86 -12.12 6.48 9.50
N ALA A 87 -13.35 6.27 9.02
CA ALA A 87 -14.39 7.28 9.07
C ALA A 87 -14.73 7.67 10.51
N LEU A 88 -14.85 6.71 11.42
CA LEU A 88 -15.10 6.96 12.85
C LEU A 88 -13.94 7.74 13.49
N THR A 89 -12.70 7.36 13.21
CA THR A 89 -11.50 8.03 13.75
C THR A 89 -11.37 9.46 13.22
N LEU A 90 -11.59 9.68 11.91
CA LEU A 90 -11.56 11.02 11.33
C LEU A 90 -12.69 11.88 11.90
N THR A 91 -13.89 11.33 12.07
CA THR A 91 -15.01 12.06 12.67
C THR A 91 -14.67 12.48 14.10
N ASP A 92 -14.13 11.59 14.94
CA ASP A 92 -13.73 11.93 16.31
C ASP A 92 -12.67 13.05 16.34
N THR A 93 -11.62 12.90 15.55
CA THR A 93 -10.51 13.88 15.50
C THR A 93 -10.97 15.24 14.99
N LEU A 94 -11.81 15.28 13.94
CA LEU A 94 -12.37 16.52 13.41
C LEU A 94 -13.34 17.18 14.39
N SER A 95 -14.19 16.41 15.07
CA SER A 95 -15.09 16.94 16.11
C SER A 95 -14.32 17.55 17.27
N ARG A 96 -13.20 16.94 17.69
CA ARG A 96 -12.33 17.50 18.73
C ARG A 96 -11.70 18.82 18.29
N LEU A 97 -11.18 18.89 17.07
CA LEU A 97 -10.56 20.09 16.50
C LEU A 97 -11.57 21.24 16.30
N ALA A 98 -12.83 20.92 16.00
CA ALA A 98 -13.88 21.93 15.84
C ALA A 98 -14.35 22.54 17.18
N ASN A 99 -14.14 21.83 18.28
CA ASN A 99 -14.54 22.24 19.63
C ASN A 99 -13.37 22.84 20.45
N THR A 100 -12.24 23.14 19.81
CA THR A 100 -11.07 23.85 20.38
C THR A 100 -10.88 25.17 19.67
#